data_AF-A0A9X4KR72-F1
#
_entry.id   AF-A0A9X4KR72-F1
#
_cell.length_a   1.000
_cell.length_b   1.000
_cell.length_c   1.000
_cell.angle_alpha   90.00
_cell.angle_beta   90.00
_cell.angle_gamma   90.00
#
_symmetry.space_group_name_H-M   'P 1'
#
loop_
_entity.id
_entity.type
_entity.pdbx_description
1 polymer ?
#
loop_
_entity_poly.entity_id
_entity_poly.type
_entity_poly.pdbx_seq_one_letter_code
_entity_poly.pdbx_strand_id
1 'polypeptide(L)'
;MATHGKVEKTALVTGASSGFGLLIAVELAKRGYRVAAVMRDTGKQAALMQAAEQAGAGGRIETVKLDVTSAEAIEAAVADMLRRSGRIDVLVNNAGMAVGGFAEEVPMSAWRTQMETNFLGLVAMTRAVLPAMRAQGGGTIVQMSSVSGLWGIPGFGAYAASKFAVEGFSESLRHEVAPFGIRVALVEPGAYRTAIWAKGFADMHAQPDSPYAGALAAVLRMARRTAASAPDPREVAELVGRLADKRRLSRLRYPIGRGARLLPLVVRLLPWRVVEAATRRAMRGQE
;
A
#
# COMPACT_ATOMS: atom_id res chain seq x y z
N MET A 1 28.18 34.56 -8.29
CA MET A 1 26.97 34.28 -7.48
C MET A 1 26.67 32.79 -7.59
N ALA A 2 27.05 32.01 -6.57
CA ALA A 2 26.70 30.59 -6.53
C ALA A 2 25.18 30.47 -6.37
N THR A 3 24.49 30.05 -7.43
CA THR A 3 23.11 29.61 -7.35
C THR A 3 23.08 28.49 -6.31
N HIS A 4 22.51 28.76 -5.13
CA HIS A 4 22.20 27.72 -4.17
C HIS A 4 21.05 26.91 -4.79
N GLY A 5 21.42 25.99 -5.68
CA GLY A 5 20.51 25.08 -6.34
C GLY A 5 19.75 24.33 -5.27
N LYS A 6 18.44 24.57 -5.17
CA LYS A 6 17.57 23.88 -4.24
C LYS A 6 17.72 22.39 -4.50
N VAL A 7 18.33 21.66 -3.56
CA VAL A 7 18.55 20.21 -3.70
C VAL A 7 17.22 19.55 -3.98
N GLU A 8 17.12 18.86 -5.12
CA GLU A 8 15.90 18.23 -5.57
C GLU A 8 15.54 17.08 -4.63
N LYS A 9 14.30 17.07 -4.13
CA LYS A 9 13.83 16.03 -3.21
C LYS A 9 13.54 14.75 -3.97
N THR A 10 13.89 13.61 -3.37
CA THR A 10 13.73 12.31 -4.00
C THR A 10 12.65 11.48 -3.31
N ALA A 11 11.76 10.87 -4.09
CA ALA A 11 10.74 9.95 -3.63
C ALA A 11 10.95 8.56 -4.22
N LEU A 12 10.74 7.53 -3.41
CA LEU A 12 10.80 6.12 -3.79
C LEU A 12 9.42 5.51 -3.58
N VAL A 13 8.81 5.00 -4.66
CA VAL A 13 7.45 4.46 -4.63
C VAL A 13 7.47 3.01 -5.10
N THR A 14 7.14 2.06 -4.23
CA THR A 14 7.10 0.63 -4.59
C THR A 14 5.75 0.24 -5.19
N GLY A 15 5.74 -0.73 -6.11
CA GLY A 15 4.51 -1.17 -6.78
C GLY A 15 3.91 -0.11 -7.71
N ALA A 16 4.76 0.65 -8.40
CA ALA A 16 4.36 1.83 -9.19
C ALA A 16 3.83 1.52 -10.60
N SER A 17 3.73 0.26 -11.01
CA SER A 17 3.28 -0.11 -12.36
C SER A 17 1.77 0.05 -12.59
N SER A 18 0.96 0.17 -11.52
CA SER A 18 -0.50 0.32 -11.63
C SER A 18 -1.12 0.85 -10.33
N GLY A 19 -2.43 1.11 -10.36
CA GLY A 19 -3.22 1.42 -9.16
C GLY A 19 -2.70 2.64 -8.39
N PHE A 20 -2.70 2.56 -7.06
CA PHE A 20 -2.26 3.66 -6.21
C PHE A 20 -0.79 4.02 -6.42
N GLY A 21 0.11 3.05 -6.55
CA GLY A 21 1.55 3.31 -6.72
C GLY A 21 1.84 4.18 -7.95
N LEU A 22 1.17 3.88 -9.07
CA LEU A 22 1.28 4.69 -10.29
C LEU A 22 0.81 6.12 -10.05
N LEU A 23 -0.39 6.29 -9.50
CA LEU A 23 -0.97 7.61 -9.26
C LEU A 23 -0.16 8.42 -8.24
N ILE A 24 0.36 7.77 -7.20
CA ILE A 24 1.24 8.37 -6.19
C ILE A 24 2.55 8.83 -6.83
N ALA A 25 3.16 8.00 -7.68
CA ALA A 25 4.37 8.38 -8.39
C ALA A 25 4.16 9.63 -9.26
N VAL A 26 3.06 9.67 -10.02
CA VAL A 26 2.68 10.86 -10.83
C VAL A 26 2.42 12.07 -9.94
N GLU A 27 1.68 11.91 -8.83
CA GLU A 27 1.37 13.02 -7.93
C GLU A 27 2.60 13.60 -7.22
N LEU A 28 3.55 12.76 -6.80
CA LEU A 28 4.82 13.21 -6.24
C LEU A 28 5.68 13.90 -7.31
N ALA A 29 5.70 13.39 -8.54
CA ALA A 29 6.42 14.03 -9.64
C ALA A 29 5.85 15.43 -9.94
N LYS A 30 4.52 15.60 -9.97
CA LYS A 30 3.84 16.91 -10.11
C LYS A 30 4.21 17.89 -8.99
N ARG A 31 4.50 17.39 -7.80
CA ARG A 31 4.94 18.19 -6.63
C ARG A 31 6.43 18.56 -6.68
N GLY A 32 7.14 18.17 -7.74
CA GLY A 32 8.54 18.50 -7.95
C GLY A 32 9.53 17.53 -7.31
N TYR A 33 9.09 16.33 -6.89
CA TYR A 33 10.01 15.28 -6.48
C TYR A 33 10.61 14.60 -7.71
N ARG A 34 11.88 14.20 -7.63
CA ARG A 34 12.42 13.13 -8.49
C ARG A 34 11.90 11.81 -7.96
N VAL A 35 11.24 11.01 -8.78
CA VAL A 35 10.55 9.79 -8.37
C VAL A 35 11.22 8.56 -8.95
N ALA A 36 11.68 7.67 -8.10
CA ALA A 36 11.99 6.30 -8.48
C ALA A 36 10.73 5.43 -8.31
N ALA A 37 10.16 5.05 -9.44
CA ALA A 37 8.99 4.20 -9.54
C ALA A 37 9.42 2.72 -9.59
N VAL A 38 9.42 2.07 -8.44
CA VAL A 38 9.81 0.67 -8.29
C VAL A 38 8.70 -0.27 -8.75
N MET A 39 9.05 -1.23 -9.59
CA MET A 39 8.16 -2.29 -10.04
C MET A 39 8.94 -3.58 -10.37
N ARG A 40 8.29 -4.73 -10.18
CA ARG A 40 8.89 -6.05 -10.49
C ARG A 40 9.20 -6.24 -11.98
N ASP A 41 8.34 -5.67 -12.82
CA ASP A 41 8.33 -5.85 -14.26
C ASP A 41 8.20 -4.47 -14.93
N THR A 42 9.33 -3.94 -15.40
CA THR A 42 9.41 -2.64 -16.08
C THR A 42 8.78 -2.65 -17.46
N GLY A 43 8.48 -3.82 -18.03
CA GLY A 43 7.67 -3.93 -19.25
C GLY A 43 6.26 -3.36 -19.09
N LYS A 44 5.79 -3.17 -17.84
CA LYS A 44 4.48 -2.59 -17.50
C LYS A 44 4.50 -1.09 -17.21
N GLN A 45 5.59 -0.39 -17.55
CA GLN A 45 5.73 1.05 -17.28
C GLN A 45 4.87 1.95 -18.16
N ALA A 46 4.36 1.46 -19.30
CA ALA A 46 3.69 2.30 -20.31
C ALA A 46 2.58 3.18 -19.72
N ALA A 47 1.70 2.61 -18.88
CA ALA A 47 0.62 3.36 -18.25
C ALA A 47 1.12 4.45 -17.28
N LEU A 48 2.22 4.19 -16.57
CA LEU A 48 2.85 5.16 -15.67
C LEU A 48 3.43 6.33 -16.47
N MET A 49 4.20 6.03 -17.52
CA MET A 49 4.84 7.06 -18.33
C MET A 49 3.81 7.92 -19.06
N GLN A 50 2.78 7.31 -19.65
CA GLN A 50 1.67 8.04 -20.27
C GLN A 50 0.96 8.98 -19.29
N ALA A 51 0.65 8.49 -18.07
CA ALA A 51 0.02 9.33 -17.06
C ALA A 51 0.94 10.47 -16.57
N ALA A 52 2.24 10.22 -16.50
CA ALA A 52 3.23 11.22 -16.13
C ALA A 52 3.42 12.30 -17.20
N GLU A 53 3.43 11.92 -18.48
CA GLU A 53 3.48 12.84 -19.63
C GLU A 53 2.24 13.73 -19.67
N GLN A 54 1.05 13.16 -19.55
CA GLN A 54 -0.21 13.91 -19.47
C GLN A 54 -0.25 14.90 -18.30
N ALA A 55 0.46 14.58 -17.21
CA ALA A 55 0.60 15.43 -16.05
C ALA A 55 1.74 16.47 -16.15
N GLY A 56 2.49 16.51 -17.25
CA GLY A 56 3.66 17.39 -17.41
C GLY A 56 4.82 17.04 -16.47
N ALA A 57 4.87 15.80 -15.96
CA ALA A 57 5.78 15.36 -14.92
C ALA A 57 6.68 14.18 -15.34
N GLY A 58 6.62 13.76 -16.61
CA GLY A 58 7.36 12.60 -17.14
C GLY A 58 8.86 12.66 -16.91
N GLY A 59 9.49 13.84 -17.10
CA GLY A 59 10.94 14.03 -16.89
C GLY A 59 11.43 13.89 -15.44
N ARG A 60 10.52 13.67 -14.49
CA ARG A 60 10.83 13.49 -13.07
C ARG A 60 10.68 12.05 -12.59
N ILE A 61 10.21 11.13 -13.44
CA ILE A 61 9.98 9.73 -13.08
C ILE A 61 11.01 8.84 -13.76
N GLU A 62 11.65 7.99 -12.97
CA GLU A 62 12.53 6.93 -13.42
C GLU A 62 12.00 5.59 -12.93
N THR A 63 11.93 4.59 -13.81
CA THR A 63 11.49 3.26 -13.43
C THR A 63 12.66 2.41 -12.92
N VAL A 64 12.42 1.70 -11.82
CA VAL A 64 13.43 0.83 -11.19
C VAL A 64 12.88 -0.59 -11.14
N LYS A 65 13.58 -1.53 -11.77
CA LYS A 65 13.24 -2.95 -11.70
C LYS A 65 13.67 -3.51 -10.36
N LEU A 66 12.70 -3.82 -9.50
CA LEU A 66 12.97 -4.39 -8.18
C LEU A 66 11.77 -5.20 -7.68
N ASP A 67 12.05 -6.41 -7.22
CA ASP A 67 11.14 -7.20 -6.40
C ASP A 67 11.42 -6.96 -4.92
N VAL A 68 10.39 -6.51 -4.20
CA VAL A 68 10.50 -6.20 -2.76
C VAL A 68 10.71 -7.44 -1.89
N THR A 69 10.66 -8.65 -2.47
CA THR A 69 10.95 -9.90 -1.78
C THR A 69 12.43 -10.30 -1.81
N SER A 70 13.28 -9.59 -2.56
CA SER A 70 14.73 -9.84 -2.57
C SER A 70 15.47 -8.77 -1.76
N ALA A 71 15.97 -9.15 -0.59
CA ALA A 71 16.69 -8.24 0.30
C ALA A 71 17.97 -7.69 -0.36
N GLU A 72 18.73 -8.54 -1.06
CA GLU A 72 19.97 -8.11 -1.73
C GLU A 72 19.68 -7.11 -2.85
N ALA A 73 18.62 -7.34 -3.63
CA ALA A 73 18.21 -6.42 -4.69
C ALA A 73 17.73 -5.07 -4.12
N ILE A 74 17.05 -5.08 -2.97
CA ILE A 74 16.63 -3.85 -2.27
C ILE A 74 17.85 -3.03 -1.87
N GLU A 75 18.83 -3.64 -1.21
CA GLU A 75 20.04 -2.95 -0.75
C GLU A 75 20.81 -2.35 -1.92
N ALA A 76 21.01 -3.12 -2.99
CA ALA A 76 21.68 -2.66 -4.19
C ALA A 76 20.94 -1.48 -4.86
N ALA A 77 19.62 -1.57 -4.99
CA ALA A 77 18.81 -0.52 -5.61
C ALA A 77 18.79 0.77 -4.77
N VAL A 78 18.62 0.67 -3.45
CA VAL A 78 18.64 1.83 -2.56
C VAL A 78 20.01 2.48 -2.52
N ALA A 79 21.09 1.69 -2.46
CA ALA A 79 22.45 2.21 -2.53
C ALA A 79 22.71 2.94 -3.86
N ASP A 80 22.25 2.39 -4.99
CA ASP A 80 22.35 3.04 -6.29
C ASP A 80 21.60 4.37 -6.35
N MET A 81 20.37 4.39 -5.88
CA MET A 81 19.59 5.62 -5.82
C MET A 81 20.26 6.69 -4.95
N LEU A 82 20.79 6.30 -3.79
CA LEU A 82 21.51 7.22 -2.90
C LEU A 82 22.80 7.73 -3.53
N ARG A 83 23.55 6.92 -4.29
CA ARG A 83 24.72 7.39 -5.04
C ARG A 83 24.35 8.47 -6.07
N ARG A 84 23.19 8.33 -6.73
CA ARG A 84 22.76 9.23 -7.81
C ARG A 84 22.06 10.49 -7.32
N SER A 85 21.33 10.41 -6.20
CA SER A 85 20.49 11.51 -5.68
C SER A 85 21.01 12.14 -4.39
N GLY A 86 21.88 11.43 -3.66
CA GLY A 86 22.40 11.83 -2.35
C GLY A 86 21.39 11.76 -1.20
N ARG A 87 20.11 11.48 -1.46
CA ARG A 87 19.04 11.57 -0.45
C ARG A 87 17.80 10.77 -0.85
N ILE A 88 17.00 10.37 0.14
CA ILE A 88 15.63 9.87 -0.07
C ILE A 88 14.73 10.59 0.93
N ASP A 89 13.84 11.45 0.45
CA ASP A 89 12.96 12.28 1.28
C ASP A 89 11.62 11.60 1.59
N VAL A 90 11.17 10.75 0.67
CA VAL A 90 9.88 10.06 0.77
C VAL A 90 10.06 8.60 0.36
N LEU A 91 9.67 7.68 1.23
CA LEU A 91 9.46 6.28 0.90
C LEU A 91 7.96 5.99 0.96
N VAL A 92 7.39 5.47 -0.13
CA VAL A 92 6.03 4.96 -0.16
C VAL A 92 6.09 3.45 -0.37
N ASN A 93 5.86 2.70 0.70
CA ASN A 93 5.70 1.25 0.61
C ASN A 93 4.28 0.93 0.18
N ASN A 94 4.09 0.80 -1.13
CA ASN A 94 2.81 0.52 -1.76
C ASN A 94 2.75 -0.89 -2.39
N ALA A 95 3.89 -1.48 -2.75
CA ALA A 95 3.94 -2.83 -3.31
C ALA A 95 3.13 -3.80 -2.45
N GLY A 96 2.23 -4.54 -3.10
CA GLY A 96 1.40 -5.51 -2.43
C GLY A 96 0.49 -6.27 -3.36
N MET A 97 0.00 -7.39 -2.86
CA MET A 97 -1.00 -8.25 -3.47
C MET A 97 -2.06 -8.65 -2.44
N ALA A 98 -3.13 -9.27 -2.92
CA ALA A 98 -4.20 -9.80 -2.10
C ALA A 98 -4.47 -11.25 -2.50
N VAL A 99 -4.12 -12.18 -1.63
CA VAL A 99 -4.55 -13.57 -1.69
C VAL A 99 -5.93 -13.65 -1.07
N GLY A 100 -6.89 -14.11 -1.86
CA GLY A 100 -8.22 -14.43 -1.37
C GLY A 100 -8.42 -15.95 -1.27
N GLY A 101 -9.37 -16.35 -0.43
CA GLY A 101 -9.78 -17.72 -0.20
C GLY A 101 -10.02 -18.01 1.29
N PHE A 102 -10.63 -19.16 1.58
CA PHE A 102 -10.91 -19.59 2.95
C PHE A 102 -9.70 -20.27 3.57
N ALA A 103 -9.62 -20.23 4.90
CA ALA A 103 -8.37 -20.47 5.62
C ALA A 103 -7.71 -21.82 5.32
N GLU A 104 -8.51 -22.89 5.23
CA GLU A 104 -8.02 -24.25 4.95
C GLU A 104 -7.87 -24.56 3.44
N GLU A 105 -8.40 -23.71 2.57
CA GLU A 105 -8.35 -23.91 1.10
C GLU A 105 -7.21 -23.13 0.44
N VAL A 106 -6.71 -22.09 1.11
CA VAL A 106 -5.57 -21.31 0.62
C VAL A 106 -4.28 -22.07 0.96
N PRO A 107 -3.45 -22.43 -0.04
CA PRO A 107 -2.23 -23.15 0.22
C PRO A 107 -1.25 -22.29 1.02
N MET A 108 -0.50 -22.90 1.94
CA MET A 108 0.47 -22.18 2.80
C MET A 108 1.55 -21.43 2.01
N SER A 109 1.86 -21.83 0.78
CA SER A 109 2.74 -21.07 -0.11
C SER A 109 2.17 -19.68 -0.43
N ALA A 110 0.87 -19.56 -0.70
CA ALA A 110 0.22 -18.29 -0.97
C ALA A 110 0.18 -17.40 0.28
N TRP A 111 -0.05 -17.97 1.47
CA TRP A 111 0.09 -17.25 2.74
C TRP A 111 1.49 -16.66 2.93
N ARG A 112 2.54 -17.44 2.63
CA ARG A 112 3.92 -16.96 2.68
C ARG A 112 4.14 -15.83 1.67
N THR A 113 3.80 -16.03 0.40
CA THR A 113 3.95 -14.98 -0.64
C THR A 113 3.23 -13.68 -0.28
N GLN A 114 2.03 -13.78 0.31
CA GLN A 114 1.26 -12.64 0.82
C GLN A 114 2.03 -11.88 1.90
N MET A 115 2.60 -12.58 2.89
CA MET A 115 3.39 -11.97 3.97
C MET A 115 4.73 -11.43 3.48
N GLU A 116 5.43 -12.18 2.63
CA GLU A 116 6.70 -11.77 2.02
C GLU A 116 6.53 -10.46 1.26
N THR A 117 5.52 -10.36 0.41
CA THR A 117 5.32 -9.17 -0.43
C THR A 117 4.80 -7.98 0.37
N ASN A 118 3.73 -8.15 1.15
CA ASN A 118 3.02 -7.03 1.77
C ASN A 118 3.68 -6.54 3.06
N PHE A 119 4.38 -7.42 3.79
CA PHE A 119 4.92 -7.11 5.10
C PHE A 119 6.44 -7.14 5.11
N LEU A 120 7.08 -8.29 4.85
CA LEU A 120 8.54 -8.41 4.96
C LEU A 120 9.26 -7.55 3.93
N GLY A 121 8.76 -7.45 2.70
CA GLY A 121 9.31 -6.55 1.69
C GLY A 121 9.17 -5.07 2.06
N LEU A 122 8.06 -4.68 2.71
CA LEU A 122 7.89 -3.34 3.25
C LEU A 122 8.89 -3.06 4.39
N VAL A 123 9.12 -4.04 5.27
CA VAL A 123 10.11 -3.95 6.35
C VAL A 123 11.52 -3.81 5.76
N ALA A 124 11.87 -4.63 4.77
CA ALA A 124 13.18 -4.60 4.11
C ALA A 124 13.45 -3.26 3.41
N MET A 125 12.49 -2.75 2.62
CA MET A 125 12.58 -1.42 1.99
C MET A 125 12.76 -0.31 3.04
N THR A 126 11.99 -0.38 4.12
CA THR A 126 12.08 0.57 5.23
C THR A 126 13.48 0.54 5.84
N ARG A 127 13.98 -0.65 6.20
CA ARG A 127 15.32 -0.84 6.78
C ARG A 127 16.43 -0.31 5.90
N ALA A 128 16.35 -0.52 4.58
CA ALA A 128 17.36 -0.05 3.64
C ALA A 128 17.41 1.48 3.53
N VAL A 129 16.27 2.16 3.65
CA VAL A 129 16.17 3.63 3.49
C VAL A 129 16.45 4.39 4.80
N LEU A 130 16.13 3.80 5.95
CA LEU A 130 16.23 4.46 7.26
C LEU A 130 17.61 5.08 7.58
N PRO A 131 18.76 4.42 7.32
CA PRO A 131 20.06 4.99 7.61
C PRO A 131 20.29 6.34 6.91
N ALA A 132 19.89 6.45 5.63
CA ALA A 132 20.01 7.67 4.87
C ALA A 132 19.06 8.77 5.37
N MET A 133 17.79 8.43 5.63
CA MET A 133 16.83 9.38 6.21
C MET A 133 17.30 9.90 7.57
N ARG A 134 17.92 9.05 8.40
CA ARG A 134 18.50 9.44 9.69
C ARG A 134 19.69 10.37 9.50
N ALA A 135 20.63 10.02 8.62
CA ALA A 135 21.83 10.82 8.36
C ALA A 135 21.51 12.21 7.78
N GLN A 136 20.48 12.32 6.93
CA GLN A 136 20.04 13.61 6.37
C GLN A 136 19.13 14.43 7.32
N GLY A 137 18.81 13.90 8.51
CA GLY A 137 18.02 14.61 9.53
C GLY A 137 16.50 14.57 9.34
N GLY A 138 15.98 13.62 8.57
CA GLY A 138 14.54 13.37 8.47
C GLY A 138 14.08 12.80 7.13
N GLY A 139 12.79 12.50 7.05
CA GLY A 139 12.13 11.94 5.87
C GLY A 139 10.66 11.61 6.14
N THR A 140 9.94 11.13 5.12
CA THR A 140 8.58 10.62 5.25
C THR A 140 8.51 9.18 4.79
N ILE A 141 7.98 8.31 5.62
CA ILE A 141 7.64 6.93 5.27
C ILE A 141 6.12 6.84 5.26
N VAL A 142 5.56 6.47 4.12
CA VAL A 142 4.13 6.24 3.94
C VAL A 142 3.92 4.75 3.70
N GLN A 143 3.21 4.13 4.62
CA GLN A 143 2.87 2.72 4.62
C GLN A 143 1.46 2.58 4.06
N MET A 144 1.31 1.93 2.91
CA MET A 144 -0.02 1.65 2.35
C MET A 144 -0.64 0.44 3.07
N SER A 145 -1.49 0.74 4.04
CA SER A 145 -2.30 -0.24 4.75
C SER A 145 -3.62 -0.51 4.00
N SER A 146 -4.69 -0.82 4.72
CA SER A 146 -6.05 -1.02 4.24
C SER A 146 -7.00 -0.99 5.43
N VAL A 147 -8.29 -0.74 5.18
CA VAL A 147 -9.33 -1.10 6.16
C VAL A 147 -9.25 -2.58 6.60
N SER A 148 -8.71 -3.48 5.76
CA SER A 148 -8.48 -4.89 6.12
C SER A 148 -7.32 -5.09 7.12
N GLY A 149 -6.53 -4.04 7.40
CA GLY A 149 -5.56 -4.02 8.49
C GLY A 149 -6.17 -3.65 9.85
N LEU A 150 -7.46 -3.28 9.87
CA LEU A 150 -8.17 -2.84 11.07
C LEU A 150 -9.26 -3.81 11.51
N TRP A 151 -9.76 -4.65 10.59
CA TRP A 151 -10.71 -5.73 10.87
C TRP A 151 -10.62 -6.82 9.81
N GLY A 152 -10.98 -8.06 10.19
CA GLY A 152 -10.94 -9.21 9.30
C GLY A 152 -12.19 -9.33 8.45
N ILE A 153 -12.02 -9.62 7.16
CA ILE A 153 -13.11 -9.96 6.23
C ILE A 153 -12.98 -11.45 5.87
N PRO A 154 -14.05 -12.26 6.00
CA PRO A 154 -14.04 -13.65 5.57
C PRO A 154 -13.59 -13.80 4.11
N GLY A 155 -12.76 -14.81 3.83
CA GLY A 155 -12.16 -15.01 2.51
C GLY A 155 -10.91 -14.15 2.25
N PHE A 156 -10.46 -13.33 3.19
CA PHE A 156 -9.26 -12.49 3.07
C PHE A 156 -8.28 -12.63 4.23
N GLY A 157 -8.27 -13.78 4.90
CA GLY A 157 -7.45 -14.00 6.10
C GLY A 157 -5.97 -13.67 5.89
N ALA A 158 -5.37 -14.15 4.79
CA ALA A 158 -3.97 -13.88 4.46
C ALA A 158 -3.71 -12.38 4.20
N TYR A 159 -4.58 -11.73 3.42
CA TYR A 159 -4.45 -10.30 3.14
C TYR A 159 -4.59 -9.46 4.40
N ALA A 160 -5.65 -9.70 5.19
CA ALA A 160 -5.91 -9.01 6.44
C ALA A 160 -4.74 -9.18 7.42
N ALA A 161 -4.27 -10.41 7.65
CA ALA A 161 -3.11 -10.69 8.50
C ALA A 161 -1.88 -9.85 8.10
N SER A 162 -1.57 -9.78 6.79
CA SER A 162 -0.46 -8.96 6.31
C SER A 162 -0.64 -7.47 6.57
N LYS A 163 -1.88 -6.94 6.50
CA LYS A 163 -2.16 -5.52 6.75
C LYS A 163 -2.19 -5.18 8.23
N PHE A 164 -2.66 -6.09 9.09
CA PHE A 164 -2.50 -5.98 10.54
C PHE A 164 -1.01 -5.96 10.95
N ALA A 165 -0.17 -6.77 10.30
CA ALA A 165 1.28 -6.74 10.54
C ALA A 165 1.91 -5.39 10.16
N VAL A 166 1.49 -4.81 9.03
CA VAL A 166 1.91 -3.45 8.62
C VAL A 166 1.48 -2.39 9.65
N GLU A 167 0.26 -2.47 10.18
CA GLU A 167 -0.22 -1.58 11.24
C GLU A 167 0.68 -1.64 12.49
N GLY A 168 0.88 -2.84 13.04
CA GLY A 168 1.67 -3.03 14.26
C GLY A 168 3.13 -2.63 14.11
N PHE A 169 3.76 -2.96 12.98
CA PHE A 169 5.13 -2.53 12.69
C PHE A 169 5.23 -1.00 12.59
N SER A 170 4.25 -0.35 11.95
CA SER A 170 4.28 1.09 11.73
C SER A 170 4.03 1.89 13.02
N GLU A 171 3.25 1.34 13.96
CA GLU A 171 3.12 1.88 15.32
C GLU A 171 4.47 1.89 16.03
N SER A 172 5.17 0.75 16.08
CA SER A 172 6.50 0.67 16.71
C SER A 172 7.50 1.60 16.03
N LEU A 173 7.59 1.51 14.70
CA LEU A 173 8.51 2.30 13.89
C LEU A 173 8.35 3.80 14.13
N ARG A 174 7.10 4.28 14.26
CA ARG A 174 6.83 5.70 14.47
C ARG A 174 7.49 6.24 15.74
N HIS A 175 7.58 5.44 16.80
CA HIS A 175 8.25 5.82 18.03
C HIS A 175 9.78 5.77 17.89
N GLU A 176 10.29 4.71 17.27
CA GLU A 176 11.72 4.49 17.07
C GLU A 176 12.39 5.61 16.27
N VAL A 177 11.71 6.12 15.23
CA VAL A 177 12.32 7.05 14.27
C VAL A 177 12.00 8.52 14.54
N ALA A 178 11.10 8.81 15.47
CA ALA A 178 10.69 10.18 15.81
C ALA A 178 11.86 11.07 16.28
N PRO A 179 12.82 10.60 17.11
CA PRO A 179 13.98 11.41 17.52
C PRO A 179 14.85 11.88 16.35
N PHE A 180 14.80 11.18 15.20
CA PHE A 180 15.57 11.49 14.00
C PHE A 180 14.81 12.38 13.01
N GLY A 181 13.65 12.91 13.38
CA GLY A 181 12.84 13.76 12.50
C GLY A 181 12.15 13.01 11.35
N ILE A 182 12.16 11.68 11.38
CA ILE A 182 11.51 10.83 10.37
C ILE A 182 10.03 10.67 10.73
N ARG A 183 9.16 10.83 9.73
CA ARG A 183 7.70 10.82 9.89
C ARG A 183 7.14 9.55 9.28
N VAL A 184 6.39 8.77 10.05
CA VAL A 184 5.67 7.58 9.55
C VAL A 184 4.18 7.89 9.44
N ALA A 185 3.54 7.51 8.33
CA ALA A 185 2.11 7.60 8.10
C ALA A 185 1.56 6.27 7.60
N LEU A 186 0.41 5.85 8.13
CA LEU A 186 -0.42 4.78 7.61
C LEU A 186 -1.56 5.39 6.81
N VAL A 187 -1.62 5.07 5.52
CA VAL A 187 -2.78 5.39 4.69
C VAL A 187 -3.63 4.12 4.62
N GLU A 188 -4.90 4.22 4.98
CA GLU A 188 -5.82 3.08 5.10
C GLU A 188 -6.97 3.24 4.09
N PRO A 189 -6.75 2.87 2.81
CA PRO A 189 -7.81 2.92 1.82
C PRO A 189 -8.93 1.92 2.17
N GLY A 190 -10.17 2.38 1.98
CA GLY A 190 -11.33 1.51 1.83
C GLY A 190 -11.29 0.74 0.50
N ALA A 191 -12.46 0.38 -0.01
CA ALA A 191 -12.56 -0.28 -1.30
C ALA A 191 -12.44 0.73 -2.45
N TYR A 192 -11.46 0.52 -3.32
CA TYR A 192 -11.23 1.30 -4.54
C TYR A 192 -11.15 0.38 -5.75
N ARG A 193 -11.45 0.92 -6.94
CA ARG A 193 -11.18 0.24 -8.22
C ARG A 193 -9.68 0.24 -8.48
N THR A 194 -9.02 -0.84 -8.08
CA THR A 194 -7.62 -1.11 -8.42
C THR A 194 -7.46 -2.56 -8.87
N ALA A 195 -6.41 -2.83 -9.66
CA ALA A 195 -6.18 -4.17 -10.21
C ALA A 195 -5.86 -5.25 -9.16
N ILE A 196 -5.56 -4.85 -7.90
CA ILE A 196 -5.26 -5.80 -6.81
C ILE A 196 -6.43 -6.73 -6.53
N TRP A 197 -7.65 -6.19 -6.56
CA TRP A 197 -8.87 -6.92 -6.27
C TRP A 197 -9.23 -7.85 -7.42
N ALA A 198 -9.13 -7.37 -8.66
CA ALA A 198 -9.38 -8.20 -9.83
C ALA A 198 -8.45 -9.43 -9.86
N LYS A 199 -7.17 -9.26 -9.54
CA LYS A 199 -6.20 -10.37 -9.44
C LYS A 199 -6.51 -11.29 -8.26
N GLY A 200 -6.70 -10.73 -7.07
CA GLY A 200 -7.01 -11.53 -5.89
C GLY A 200 -8.29 -12.36 -6.06
N PHE A 201 -9.32 -11.82 -6.70
CA PHE A 201 -10.54 -12.55 -7.01
C PHE A 201 -10.38 -13.56 -8.15
N ALA A 202 -9.54 -13.27 -9.13
CA ALA A 202 -9.26 -14.21 -10.21
C ALA A 202 -8.55 -15.47 -9.71
N ASP A 203 -7.88 -15.43 -8.57
CA ASP A 203 -7.24 -16.60 -7.95
C ASP A 203 -8.13 -17.25 -6.87
N MET A 204 -9.27 -16.63 -6.52
CA MET A 204 -10.22 -17.17 -5.53
C MET A 204 -11.12 -18.23 -6.15
N HIS A 205 -10.76 -19.49 -5.98
CA HIS A 205 -11.53 -20.63 -6.47
C HIS A 205 -11.78 -21.58 -5.30
N ALA A 206 -13.05 -21.90 -5.06
CA ALA A 206 -13.42 -22.99 -4.16
C ALA A 206 -13.45 -24.29 -4.96
N GLN A 207 -13.11 -25.41 -4.31
CA GLN A 207 -13.38 -26.72 -4.90
C GLN A 207 -14.90 -26.88 -5.16
N PRO A 208 -15.33 -27.60 -6.20
CA PRO A 208 -16.76 -27.75 -6.52
C PRO A 208 -17.63 -28.20 -5.34
N ASP A 209 -17.09 -29.07 -4.47
CA ASP A 209 -17.77 -29.59 -3.28
C ASP A 209 -17.35 -28.88 -1.98
N SER A 210 -16.74 -27.70 -2.10
CA SER A 210 -16.28 -26.93 -0.95
C SER A 210 -17.46 -26.48 -0.08
N PRO A 211 -17.39 -26.65 1.26
CA PRO A 211 -18.39 -26.08 2.17
C PRO A 211 -18.43 -24.55 2.12
N TYR A 212 -17.42 -23.90 1.51
CA TYR A 212 -17.33 -22.44 1.38
C TYR A 212 -17.85 -21.89 0.05
N ALA A 213 -18.28 -22.72 -0.91
CA ALA A 213 -18.68 -22.27 -2.23
C ALA A 213 -19.75 -21.15 -2.19
N GLY A 214 -20.77 -21.30 -1.35
CA GLY A 214 -21.82 -20.28 -1.15
C GLY A 214 -21.28 -18.98 -0.54
N ALA A 215 -20.41 -19.09 0.47
CA ALA A 215 -19.77 -17.95 1.12
C ALA A 215 -18.82 -17.21 0.16
N LEU A 216 -18.05 -17.95 -0.65
CA LEU A 216 -17.20 -17.39 -1.69
C LEU A 216 -18.03 -16.58 -2.68
N ALA A 217 -19.13 -17.15 -3.17
CA ALA A 217 -20.02 -16.46 -4.09
C ALA A 217 -20.57 -15.16 -3.49
N ALA A 218 -20.91 -15.14 -2.19
CA ALA A 218 -21.35 -13.93 -1.50
C ALA A 218 -20.25 -12.86 -1.41
N VAL A 219 -19.02 -13.26 -1.04
CA VAL A 219 -17.86 -12.35 -0.99
C VAL A 219 -17.57 -11.74 -2.35
N LEU A 220 -17.54 -12.56 -3.42
CA LEU A 220 -17.32 -12.09 -4.78
C LEU A 220 -18.42 -11.13 -5.26
N ARG A 221 -19.69 -11.40 -4.93
CA ARG A 221 -20.81 -10.47 -5.22
C ARG A 221 -20.65 -9.13 -4.49
N MET A 222 -20.35 -9.17 -3.20
CA MET A 222 -20.13 -7.96 -2.39
C MET A 222 -18.96 -7.14 -2.94
N ALA A 223 -17.87 -7.80 -3.29
CA ALA A 223 -16.72 -7.15 -3.87
C ALA A 223 -17.02 -6.47 -5.21
N ARG A 224 -17.73 -7.16 -6.13
CA ARG A 224 -18.17 -6.57 -7.41
C ARG A 224 -19.05 -5.33 -7.21
N ARG A 225 -20.01 -5.38 -6.29
CA ARG A 225 -20.87 -4.24 -5.92
C ARG A 225 -20.07 -3.06 -5.37
N THR A 226 -19.09 -3.36 -4.51
CA THR A 226 -18.25 -2.34 -3.90
C THR A 226 -17.32 -1.70 -4.94
N ALA A 227 -16.73 -2.51 -5.83
CA ALA A 227 -15.96 -2.01 -6.95
C ALA A 227 -16.79 -1.10 -7.86
N ALA A 228 -18.05 -1.46 -8.15
CA ALA A 228 -18.93 -0.64 -8.99
C ALA A 228 -19.25 0.75 -8.41
N SER A 229 -19.14 0.95 -7.09
CA SER A 229 -19.42 2.23 -6.42
C SER A 229 -18.17 2.88 -5.80
N ALA A 230 -16.99 2.39 -6.15
CA ALA A 230 -15.72 2.86 -5.61
C ALA A 230 -15.43 4.33 -5.96
N PRO A 231 -14.87 5.11 -5.03
CA PRO A 231 -14.37 6.46 -5.30
C PRO A 231 -13.19 6.49 -6.28
N ASP A 232 -12.83 7.69 -6.74
CA ASP A 232 -11.65 7.90 -7.58
C ASP A 232 -10.36 7.61 -6.77
N PRO A 233 -9.50 6.67 -7.20
CA PRO A 233 -8.25 6.37 -6.50
C PRO A 233 -7.24 7.54 -6.46
N ARG A 234 -7.44 8.62 -7.26
CA ARG A 234 -6.61 9.83 -7.21
C ARG A 234 -6.62 10.50 -5.83
N GLU A 235 -7.71 10.42 -5.07
CA GLU A 235 -7.78 11.04 -3.74
C GLU A 235 -6.73 10.46 -2.76
N VAL A 236 -6.38 9.18 -2.95
CA VAL A 236 -5.33 8.49 -2.20
C VAL A 236 -3.96 9.05 -2.57
N ALA A 237 -3.69 9.22 -3.86
CA ALA A 237 -2.43 9.81 -4.34
C ALA A 237 -2.24 11.24 -3.83
N GLU A 238 -3.29 12.07 -3.91
CA GLU A 238 -3.26 13.44 -3.40
C GLU A 238 -3.04 13.49 -1.88
N LEU A 239 -3.65 12.56 -1.12
CA LEU A 239 -3.40 12.45 0.32
C LEU A 239 -1.92 12.14 0.58
N VAL A 240 -1.35 11.15 -0.12
CA VAL A 240 0.07 10.77 0.04
C VAL A 240 0.97 11.96 -0.31
N GLY A 241 0.70 12.67 -1.40
CA GLY A 241 1.43 13.88 -1.78
C GLY A 241 1.37 14.98 -0.71
N ARG A 242 0.18 15.23 -0.12
CA ARG A 242 0.04 16.17 1.01
C ARG A 242 0.82 15.71 2.25
N LEU A 243 0.90 14.42 2.53
CA LEU A 243 1.65 13.88 3.67
C LEU A 243 3.16 14.03 3.47
N ALA A 244 3.65 13.82 2.26
CA ALA A 244 5.06 14.03 1.89
C ALA A 244 5.52 15.46 2.18
N ASP A 245 4.71 16.45 1.79
CA ASP A 245 5.06 17.88 1.90
C ASP A 245 4.98 18.46 3.32
N LYS A 246 4.26 17.81 4.23
CA LYS A 246 4.09 18.30 5.59
C LYS A 246 5.43 18.32 6.34
N ARG A 247 5.68 19.34 7.16
CA ARG A 247 6.85 19.32 8.07
C ARG A 247 6.63 18.41 9.27
N ARG A 248 5.38 18.21 9.69
CA ARG A 248 4.99 17.38 10.85
C ARG A 248 3.70 16.64 10.54
N LEU A 249 3.58 15.42 11.07
CA LEU A 249 2.34 14.64 11.03
C LEU A 249 1.81 14.49 12.45
N SER A 250 0.58 14.98 12.67
CA SER A 250 -0.12 14.92 13.97
C SER A 250 -0.81 13.58 14.22
N ARG A 251 -0.95 12.75 13.20
CA ARG A 251 -1.61 11.44 13.28
C ARG A 251 -0.72 10.40 12.63
N LEU A 252 -0.83 9.17 13.11
CA LEU A 252 -0.25 8.01 12.45
C LEU A 252 -1.16 7.54 11.31
N ARG A 253 -2.47 7.45 11.55
CA ARG A 253 -3.47 6.84 10.66
C ARG A 253 -4.27 7.85 9.86
N TYR A 254 -4.45 7.56 8.58
CA TYR A 254 -5.18 8.36 7.61
C TYR A 254 -6.16 7.48 6.80
N PRO A 255 -7.33 7.17 7.37
CA PRO A 255 -8.37 6.43 6.66
C PRO A 255 -9.01 7.26 5.56
N ILE A 256 -9.14 6.65 4.37
CA ILE A 256 -9.62 7.32 3.16
C ILE A 256 -10.54 6.43 2.32
N GLY A 257 -11.55 7.04 1.71
CA GLY A 257 -12.60 6.35 0.95
C GLY A 257 -13.89 6.17 1.73
N ARG A 258 -14.93 5.71 1.03
CA ARG A 258 -16.27 5.52 1.61
C ARG A 258 -16.23 4.56 2.80
N GLY A 259 -16.74 5.01 3.95
CA GLY A 259 -16.83 4.21 5.17
C GLY A 259 -15.49 3.93 5.89
N ALA A 260 -14.34 4.28 5.29
CA ALA A 260 -13.02 3.94 5.84
C ALA A 260 -12.74 4.56 7.21
N ARG A 261 -13.39 5.69 7.54
CA ARG A 261 -13.22 6.37 8.84
C ARG A 261 -14.11 5.80 9.94
N LEU A 262 -15.37 5.51 9.62
CA LEU A 262 -16.38 5.17 10.62
C LEU A 262 -16.47 3.66 10.88
N LEU A 263 -16.39 2.84 9.83
CA LEU A 263 -16.62 1.41 9.94
C LEU A 263 -15.59 0.71 10.86
N PRO A 264 -14.27 0.98 10.77
CA PRO A 264 -13.31 0.35 11.69
C PRO A 264 -13.52 0.77 13.15
N LEU A 265 -13.91 2.02 13.41
CA LEU A 265 -14.23 2.48 14.76
C LEU A 265 -15.46 1.77 15.31
N VAL A 266 -16.51 1.62 14.49
CA VAL A 266 -17.72 0.89 14.87
C VAL A 266 -17.41 -0.57 15.17
N VAL A 267 -16.66 -1.25 14.31
CA VAL A 267 -16.28 -2.66 14.53
C VAL A 267 -15.46 -2.84 15.81
N ARG A 268 -14.59 -1.87 16.14
CA ARG A 268 -13.76 -1.92 17.35
C ARG A 268 -14.55 -1.66 18.65
N LEU A 269 -15.64 -0.90 18.58
CA LEU A 269 -16.46 -0.54 19.74
C LEU A 269 -17.64 -1.48 19.98
N LEU A 270 -18.14 -2.15 18.94
CA LEU A 270 -19.26 -3.08 19.07
C LEU A 270 -18.84 -4.38 19.78
N PRO A 271 -19.72 -4.98 20.60
CA PRO A 271 -19.50 -6.33 21.10
C PRO A 271 -19.29 -7.31 19.93
N TRP A 272 -18.34 -8.22 20.07
CA TRP A 272 -17.97 -9.17 19.01
C TRP A 272 -19.18 -9.93 18.43
N ARG A 273 -20.15 -10.29 19.28
CA ARG A 273 -21.39 -10.98 18.86
C ARG A 273 -22.21 -10.19 17.83
N VAL A 274 -22.20 -8.85 17.92
CA VAL A 274 -22.91 -7.98 16.98
C VAL A 274 -22.19 -7.94 15.64
N VAL A 275 -20.86 -7.80 15.66
CA VAL A 275 -20.01 -7.85 14.46
C VAL A 275 -20.12 -9.21 13.77
N GLU A 276 -20.13 -10.29 14.54
CA GLU A 276 -20.30 -11.65 14.05
C GLU A 276 -21.67 -11.84 13.41
N ALA A 277 -22.76 -11.42 14.05
CA ALA A 277 -24.12 -11.52 13.50
C ALA A 277 -24.27 -10.73 12.19
N ALA A 278 -23.74 -9.51 12.13
CA ALA A 278 -23.74 -8.69 10.92
C ALA A 278 -22.94 -9.34 9.78
N THR A 279 -21.76 -9.88 10.09
CA THR A 279 -20.91 -10.60 9.12
C THR A 279 -21.61 -11.85 8.60
N ARG A 280 -22.21 -12.67 9.48
CA ARG A 280 -22.97 -13.87 9.10
C ARG A 280 -24.14 -13.52 8.17
N ARG A 281 -24.87 -12.42 8.46
CA ARG A 281 -25.97 -11.94 7.62
C ARG A 281 -25.47 -11.52 6.23
N ALA A 282 -24.33 -10.82 6.15
CA ALA A 282 -23.74 -10.41 4.88
C ALA A 282 -23.27 -11.62 4.04
N MET A 283 -22.76 -12.67 4.68
CA MET A 283 -22.27 -13.88 4.01
C MET A 283 -23.37 -14.81 3.50
N ARG A 284 -24.56 -14.83 4.12
CA ARG A 284 -25.65 -15.72 3.68
C ARG A 284 -26.28 -15.32 2.34
N GLY A 285 -26.07 -14.08 1.88
CA GLY A 285 -26.86 -13.54 0.77
C GLY A 285 -28.31 -13.37 1.20
N GLN A 286 -29.00 -12.36 0.67
CA GLN A 286 -30.46 -12.41 0.70
C GLN A 286 -30.85 -13.56 -0.24
N GLU A 287 -31.39 -14.64 0.33
CA GLU A 287 -32.35 -15.48 -0.39
C GLU A 287 -33.50 -14.61 -0.92
#